data_AF-A0A8T8E6I9-F1
#
_entry.id   AF-A0A8T8E6I9-F1
#
_cell.length_a   1.000
_cell.length_b   1.000
_cell.length_c   1.000
_cell.angle_alpha   90.00
_cell.angle_beta   90.00
_cell.angle_gamma   90.00
#
_symmetry.space_group_name_H-M   'P 1'
#
loop_
_entity.id
_entity.type
_entity.pdbx_description
1 polymer ?
#
loop_
_entity_poly.entity_id
_entity_poly.type
_entity_poly.pdbx_seq_one_letter_code
_entity_poly.pdbx_strand_id
1 'polypeptide(L)' 'MDDDDPSAAAASDAPARCENCGTSLDRGNWHPTVGWTDSDDTYRIARFCSDTCRDEWRPPREGTDDS' A
#
# COMPACT_ATOMS: atom_id res chain seq x y z
N MET A 1 37.51 10.16 -3.23
CA MET A 1 36.95 9.85 -1.92
C MET A 1 35.45 9.84 -2.12
N ASP A 2 34.96 8.62 -2.26
CA ASP A 2 33.73 8.04 -1.72
C ASP A 2 32.43 8.84 -1.71
N ASP A 3 31.41 8.22 -2.32
CA ASP A 3 30.02 8.11 -1.85
C ASP A 3 29.16 9.39 -1.80
N ASP A 4 28.53 9.71 -2.92
CA ASP A 4 27.19 10.31 -2.92
C ASP A 4 26.41 9.67 -4.09
N ASP A 5 26.08 8.39 -3.91
CA ASP A 5 24.91 7.82 -4.56
C ASP A 5 23.73 8.36 -3.75
N PRO A 6 22.94 9.36 -4.22
CA PRO A 6 21.63 9.60 -3.66
C PRO A 6 20.76 8.42 -4.09
N SER A 7 21.05 7.27 -3.48
CA SER A 7 20.36 6.01 -3.59
C SER A 7 18.90 6.31 -3.48
N ALA A 8 18.22 6.22 -4.62
CA ALA A 8 16.79 6.05 -4.89
C ALA A 8 15.83 6.01 -3.67
N ALA A 9 15.92 6.98 -2.76
CA ALA A 9 15.13 7.09 -1.55
C ALA A 9 14.23 8.32 -1.59
N ALA A 10 14.08 8.93 -2.77
CA ALA A 10 12.79 9.44 -3.21
C ALA A 10 11.83 8.25 -3.42
N ALA A 11 11.67 7.41 -2.41
CA ALA A 11 10.54 6.51 -2.24
C ALA A 11 9.35 7.43 -1.95
N SER A 12 8.91 8.08 -3.02
CA SER A 12 7.73 8.92 -3.16
C SER A 12 7.24 9.50 -1.84
N ASP A 13 7.66 10.73 -1.53
CA ASP A 13 6.97 11.59 -0.55
C ASP A 13 5.57 11.97 -1.05
N ALA A 14 4.87 11.06 -1.73
CA ALA A 14 3.47 11.18 -1.98
C ALA A 14 2.74 10.96 -0.64
N PRO A 15 1.70 11.74 -0.32
CA PRO A 15 0.84 11.44 0.80
C PRO A 15 0.25 10.04 0.58
N ALA A 16 0.42 9.16 1.57
CA ALA A 16 -0.21 7.84 1.52
C ALA A 16 -1.73 8.06 1.43
N ARG A 17 -2.39 7.40 0.48
CA ARG A 17 -3.84 7.49 0.30
C ARG A 17 -4.47 6.17 0.72
N CYS A 18 -5.71 6.25 1.19
CA CYS A 18 -6.51 5.07 1.47
C CYS A 18 -6.83 4.37 0.15
N GLU A 19 -6.44 3.10 0.03
CA GLU A 19 -6.72 2.31 -1.19
C GLU A 19 -8.23 2.07 -1.38
N ASN A 20 -9.02 2.15 -0.31
CA ASN A 20 -10.46 1.92 -0.37
C ASN A 20 -11.26 3.18 -0.76
N CYS A 21 -11.00 4.32 -0.11
CA CYS A 21 -11.79 5.55 -0.29
C CYS A 21 -11.02 6.71 -0.94
N GLY A 22 -9.71 6.55 -1.19
CA GLY A 22 -8.85 7.57 -1.78
C GLY A 22 -8.48 8.74 -0.86
N THR A 23 -8.94 8.75 0.40
CA THR A 23 -8.65 9.84 1.34
C THR A 23 -7.17 9.93 1.67
N SER A 24 -6.68 11.13 1.97
CA SER A 24 -5.30 11.34 2.44
C SER A 24 -5.11 10.77 3.83
N LEU A 25 -4.11 9.92 4.01
CA LEU A 25 -3.74 9.36 5.31
C LEU A 25 -2.78 10.31 6.03
N ASP A 26 -3.12 10.62 7.27
CA ASP A 26 -2.27 11.43 8.14
C ASP A 26 -1.03 10.66 8.56
N ARG A 27 0.19 11.17 8.27
CA ARG A 27 1.43 10.45 8.62
C ARG A 27 1.72 10.42 10.13
N GLY A 28 1.05 11.26 10.92
CA GLY A 28 1.20 11.33 12.37
C GLY A 28 0.36 10.30 13.12
N ASN A 29 -0.58 9.64 12.45
CA ASN A 29 -1.43 8.61 13.04
C ASN A 29 -1.09 7.22 12.51
N TRP A 30 -1.26 6.20 13.38
CA TRP A 30 -1.14 4.81 12.94
C TRP A 30 -2.34 4.43 12.07
N HIS A 31 -2.06 3.90 10.88
CA HIS A 31 -3.07 3.49 9.91
C HIS A 31 -3.03 1.98 9.68
N PRO A 32 -4.19 1.30 9.61
CA PRO A 32 -4.24 -0.10 9.24
C PRO A 32 -3.66 -0.34 7.83
N THR A 33 -2.88 -1.41 7.70
CA THR A 33 -2.29 -1.84 6.43
C THR A 33 -2.53 -3.32 6.17
N VAL A 34 -2.62 -3.70 4.89
CA VAL A 34 -2.79 -5.09 4.43
C VAL A 34 -1.78 -5.37 3.33
N GLY A 35 -1.01 -6.44 3.49
CA GLY A 35 -0.18 -6.99 2.42
C GLY A 35 -1.04 -7.82 1.47
N TRP A 36 -0.86 -7.62 0.17
CA TRP A 36 -1.50 -8.43 -0.85
C TRP A 36 -0.56 -8.61 -2.03
N THR A 37 -0.75 -9.70 -2.75
CA THR A 37 -0.01 -9.99 -3.98
C THR A 37 -0.89 -9.59 -5.15
N ASP A 38 -0.36 -8.76 -6.04
CA ASP A 38 -1.05 -8.36 -7.26
C ASP A 38 -0.98 -9.45 -8.34
N SER A 39 -1.71 -9.27 -9.43
CA SER A 39 -1.74 -10.20 -10.57
C SER A 39 -0.35 -10.49 -11.17
N ASP A 40 0.61 -9.59 -10.99
CA ASP A 40 2.00 -9.71 -11.41
C ASP A 40 2.91 -10.39 -10.37
N ASP A 41 2.36 -11.16 -9.41
CA ASP A 41 3.07 -11.78 -8.27
C ASP A 41 3.85 -10.74 -7.42
N THR A 42 3.47 -9.47 -7.53
CA THR A 42 4.19 -8.38 -6.87
C THR A 42 3.55 -8.10 -5.52
N TYR A 43 4.32 -8.26 -4.45
CA TYR A 43 3.88 -7.91 -3.10
C TYR A 43 3.66 -6.40 -2.98
N ARG A 44 2.43 -6.01 -2.66
CA ARG A 44 1.99 -4.63 -2.43
C ARG A 44 1.43 -4.48 -1.03
N ILE A 45 1.55 -3.27 -0.48
CA ILE A 45 0.99 -2.92 0.83
C ILE A 45 -0.09 -1.88 0.62
N ALA A 46 -1.34 -2.28 0.84
CA ALA A 46 -2.48 -1.37 0.89
C ALA A 46 -2.55 -0.69 2.26
N ARG A 47 -2.83 0.62 2.29
CA ARG A 47 -3.01 1.40 3.52
C ARG A 47 -4.44 1.94 3.58
N PHE A 48 -4.99 2.04 4.79
CA PHE A 48 -6.39 2.42 5.00
C PHE A 48 -6.50 3.47 6.09
N CYS A 49 -7.49 4.36 5.96
CA CYS A 49 -7.73 5.41 6.96
C CYS A 49 -8.42 4.89 8.23
N SER A 50 -9.06 3.73 8.13
CA SER A 50 -9.82 3.12 9.21
C SER A 50 -9.93 1.62 9.00
N ASP A 51 -10.26 0.90 10.09
CA ASP A 51 -10.47 -0.54 10.05
C ASP A 51 -11.68 -0.92 9.17
N THR A 52 -12.73 -0.09 9.15
CA THR A 52 -13.86 -0.27 8.23
C THR A 52 -13.43 -0.24 6.76
N CYS A 53 -12.53 0.69 6.38
CA CYS A 53 -12.02 0.73 5.01
C CYS A 53 -11.15 -0.47 4.68
N ARG A 54 -10.42 -1.01 5.66
CA ARG A 54 -9.66 -2.24 5.52
C ARG A 54 -10.58 -3.46 5.33
N ASP A 55 -11.64 -3.57 6.13
CA ASP A 55 -12.55 -4.72 6.14
C ASP A 55 -13.41 -4.80 4.88
N GLU A 56 -13.88 -3.66 4.39
CA GLU A 56 -14.63 -3.56 3.13
C GLU A 56 -13.74 -3.75 1.90
N TRP A 57 -12.44 -3.48 2.03
CA TRP A 57 -11.52 -3.61 0.92
C TRP A 57 -11.35 -5.07 0.52
N ARG A 58 -11.44 -5.30 -0.79
CA ARG A 58 -11.19 -6.59 -1.41
C ARG A 58 -10.09 -6.39 -2.43
N PRO A 59 -8.96 -7.13 -2.33
CA PRO A 59 -7.95 -7.06 -3.36
C PRO A 59 -8.61 -7.41 -4.71
N PRO A 60 -8.19 -6.78 -5.82
CA PRO A 60 -8.62 -7.15 -7.15
C PRO A 60 -8.09 -8.56 -7.45
N ARG A 61 -8.83 -9.55 -6.95
CA ARG A 61 -8.78 -10.99 -7.16
C ARG A 61 -7.41 -11.50 -7.61
N GLU A 62 -6.69 -12.13 -6.67
CA GLU A 62 -5.90 -13.29 -7.08
C GLU A 62 -6.84 -14.22 -7.84
N GLY A 63 -6.42 -14.62 -9.05
CA GLY A 63 -7.19 -15.56 -9.85
C GLY A 63 -7.64 -16.72 -8.98
N THR A 64 -8.92 -17.07 -9.08
CA THR A 64 -9.46 -18.25 -8.41
C THR A 64 -8.58 -19.44 -8.82
N ASP A 65 -7.80 -19.98 -7.89
CA ASP A 65 -7.33 -21.37 -8.00
C ASP A 65 -8.52 -22.22 -7.52
N ASP A 66 -9.43 -22.48 -8.44
CA ASP A 66 -10.44 -23.53 -8.34
C ASP A 66 -9.91 -24.68 -9.20
N SER A 67 -9.37 -25.72 -8.57
CA SER A 67 -9.00 -27.01 -9.18
C SER A 67 -9.60 -28.17 -8.42
#